data_AF-A0A416RBZ2-F1
#
_entry.id   AF-A0A416RBZ2-F1
#
_cell.length_a   1.000
_cell.length_b   1.000
_cell.length_c   1.000
_cell.angle_alpha   90.00
_cell.angle_beta   90.00
_cell.angle_gamma   90.00
#
_symmetry.space_group_name_H-M   'P 1'
#
loop_
_entity.id
_entity.type
_entity.pdbx_description
1 polymer ?
#
loop_
_entity_poly.entity_id
_entity_poly.type
_entity_poly.pdbx_seq_one_letter_code
_entity_poly.pdbx_strand_id
1 'polypeptide(L)'
;MTAQSMPYEAERLKEELSFGYYVIPVAGAAAILVGVFLAYRSLLDALVPEKSALAQSIRNQLPYPDEAPPVKELFAMVDRDLKANGLWCGKLGVGKEWVLGDEVSSIPRIRGVFSREEHRTRRAGKRTQAVHIYEIWIVDDRRERQVTTLKSRKELEEAMDCLRRRAPAALFGVYDSKEYQDLVYAKEEEQQYAQERAYRQRKTQFEEQERKEQERLAQNQVLTLPDGSVTSRITWDTIHELLRRPDQVGQTVPLQLVPGVPIQGQGHTFSRLVGLAGGGAQPTRILMEEYSGTPGVPGQYAWTRDMSAGEAEEVLRGWLRGEIPDLKNWTHMERSGRTWQQVLEHRSRGPAPTPPQPHRDWPWRMTAGRDPGSAPDFSWNDLEKGLRALRQEEDSYLVLEQRDPQNPERFWFIQSAMALEGPQAGMYAVEIGCSGPDGPLLWERMVPDVRDVIECFSDAYYHRGLDVSGFQEI
;
A
#
# COMPACT_ATOMS: atom_id res chain seq x y z
N MET A 1 -52.33 83.31 -7.71
CA MET A 1 -51.42 82.21 -8.08
C MET A 1 -50.49 81.99 -6.90
N THR A 2 -50.95 81.18 -5.93
CA THR A 2 -50.62 79.75 -5.74
C THR A 2 -49.34 79.57 -4.93
N ALA A 3 -49.52 79.55 -3.61
CA ALA A 3 -48.62 78.90 -2.67
C ALA A 3 -49.47 77.91 -1.87
N GLN A 4 -49.50 76.66 -2.31
CA GLN A 4 -50.00 75.53 -1.51
C GLN A 4 -49.50 74.21 -2.13
N SER A 5 -48.32 73.82 -1.70
CA SER A 5 -47.86 72.43 -1.50
C SER A 5 -46.47 72.62 -0.88
N MET A 6 -46.18 72.18 0.33
CA MET A 6 -45.90 70.77 0.60
C MET A 6 -45.90 70.50 2.11
N PRO A 7 -47.01 69.99 2.68
CA PRO A 7 -46.98 69.24 3.94
C PRO A 7 -46.77 67.73 3.70
N TYR A 8 -47.07 67.26 2.48
CA TYR A 8 -47.17 65.82 2.17
C TYR A 8 -45.82 65.09 2.09
N GLU A 9 -44.76 65.73 1.59
CA GLU A 9 -43.44 65.08 1.50
C GLU A 9 -42.73 64.95 2.85
N ALA A 10 -42.99 65.88 3.78
CA ALA A 10 -42.40 65.84 5.12
C ALA A 10 -43.06 64.77 6.00
N GLU A 11 -44.37 64.54 5.85
CA GLU A 11 -45.06 63.45 6.56
C GLU A 11 -44.67 62.07 6.01
N ARG A 12 -44.49 61.95 4.68
CA ARG A 12 -44.08 60.70 4.03
C ARG A 12 -42.67 60.25 4.45
N LEU A 13 -41.71 61.19 4.55
CA LEU A 13 -40.36 60.90 5.05
C LEU A 13 -40.35 60.49 6.53
N LYS A 14 -41.29 61.00 7.33
CA LYS A 14 -41.43 60.66 8.75
C LYS A 14 -42.05 59.26 8.93
N GLU A 15 -43.00 58.89 8.09
CA GLU A 15 -43.55 57.53 8.04
C GLU A 15 -42.50 56.50 7.60
N GLU A 16 -41.72 56.77 6.55
CA GLU A 16 -40.66 55.85 6.08
C GLU A 16 -39.53 55.68 7.11
N LEU A 17 -39.13 56.74 7.83
CA LEU A 17 -38.15 56.62 8.93
C LEU A 17 -38.73 55.87 10.13
N SER A 18 -40.01 56.03 10.45
CA SER A 18 -40.65 55.30 11.55
C SER A 18 -40.78 53.80 11.23
N PHE A 19 -41.10 53.45 9.99
CA PHE A 19 -41.22 52.06 9.54
C PHE A 19 -39.86 51.36 9.55
N GLY A 20 -38.79 52.04 9.10
CA GLY A 20 -37.42 51.54 9.22
C GLY A 20 -36.99 51.33 10.69
N TYR A 21 -37.36 52.24 11.59
CA TYR A 21 -36.98 52.16 13.00
C TYR A 21 -37.60 50.97 13.75
N TYR A 22 -38.79 50.50 13.35
CA TYR A 22 -39.45 49.34 13.96
C TYR A 22 -39.20 48.01 13.22
N VAL A 23 -38.95 48.04 11.91
CA VAL A 23 -38.71 46.81 11.11
C VAL A 23 -37.26 46.34 11.17
N ILE A 24 -36.29 47.26 11.24
CA ILE A 24 -34.86 46.92 11.31
C ILE A 24 -34.49 46.14 12.60
N PRO A 25 -34.97 46.51 13.80
CA PRO A 25 -34.70 45.73 15.01
C PRO A 25 -35.39 44.35 14.99
N VAL A 26 -36.58 44.24 14.40
CA VAL A 26 -37.32 42.96 14.31
C VAL A 26 -36.65 42.01 13.32
N ALA A 27 -36.22 42.52 12.15
CA ALA A 27 -35.44 41.74 11.19
C ALA A 27 -34.06 41.35 11.76
N GLY A 28 -33.42 42.25 12.52
CA GLY A 28 -32.18 41.98 13.24
C GLY A 28 -32.36 40.90 14.32
N ALA A 29 -33.42 40.97 15.12
CA ALA A 29 -33.74 39.97 16.12
C ALA A 29 -34.08 38.61 15.49
N ALA A 30 -34.79 38.58 14.37
CA ALA A 30 -35.06 37.34 13.62
C ALA A 30 -33.78 36.73 13.04
N ALA A 31 -32.86 37.55 12.49
CA ALA A 31 -31.57 37.09 12.01
C ALA A 31 -30.67 36.57 13.15
N ILE A 32 -30.71 37.22 14.32
CA ILE A 32 -30.01 36.76 15.52
C ILE A 32 -30.62 35.46 16.03
N LEU A 33 -31.95 35.30 16.06
CA LEU A 33 -32.61 34.06 16.46
C LEU A 33 -32.32 32.92 15.47
N VAL A 34 -32.27 33.18 14.16
CA VAL A 34 -31.84 32.21 13.16
C VAL A 34 -30.36 31.87 13.33
N GLY A 35 -29.50 32.86 13.59
CA GLY A 35 -28.08 32.66 13.86
C GLY A 35 -27.83 31.85 15.14
N VAL A 36 -28.60 32.12 16.20
CA VAL A 36 -28.59 31.37 17.47
C VAL A 36 -29.18 29.98 17.27
N PHE A 37 -30.22 29.81 16.45
CA PHE A 37 -30.79 28.50 16.10
C PHE A 37 -29.82 27.65 15.26
N LEU A 38 -29.10 28.26 14.31
CA LEU A 38 -28.06 27.61 13.51
C LEU A 38 -26.82 27.29 14.35
N ALA A 39 -26.40 28.21 15.23
CA ALA A 39 -25.32 27.97 16.19
C ALA A 39 -25.70 26.89 17.20
N TYR A 40 -26.96 26.87 17.67
CA TYR A 40 -27.52 25.83 18.54
C TYR A 40 -27.61 24.48 17.82
N ARG A 41 -28.00 24.43 16.53
CA ARG A 41 -27.93 23.21 15.71
C ARG A 41 -26.49 22.72 15.52
N SER A 42 -25.55 23.63 15.26
CA SER A 42 -24.13 23.29 15.13
C SER A 42 -23.52 22.83 16.46
N LEU A 43 -23.95 23.40 17.60
CA LEU A 43 -23.56 22.95 18.94
C LEU A 43 -24.21 21.60 19.29
N LEU A 44 -25.45 21.36 18.88
CA LEU A 44 -26.13 20.07 19.00
C LEU A 44 -25.45 18.99 18.15
N ASP A 45 -24.98 19.33 16.94
CA ASP A 45 -24.18 18.43 16.10
C ASP A 45 -22.84 18.05 16.76
N ALA A 46 -22.29 18.91 17.62
CA ALA A 46 -21.06 18.65 18.38
C ALA A 46 -21.29 17.92 19.71
N LEU A 47 -22.47 18.04 20.33
CA LEU A 47 -22.73 17.54 21.69
C LEU A 47 -23.72 16.36 21.77
N VAL A 48 -24.50 16.08 20.71
CA VAL A 48 -25.44 14.95 20.64
C VAL A 48 -25.33 14.27 19.25
N PRO A 49 -24.35 13.35 19.06
CA PRO A 49 -24.12 12.68 17.79
C PRO A 49 -25.37 11.94 17.26
N GLU A 50 -26.25 11.53 18.17
CA GLU A 50 -27.48 10.78 17.90
C GLU A 50 -28.50 11.48 17.00
N LYS A 51 -28.42 12.81 16.85
CA LYS A 51 -29.33 13.60 16.00
C LYS A 51 -28.65 14.22 14.77
N SER A 52 -27.36 13.92 14.54
CA SER A 52 -26.65 14.43 13.37
C SER A 52 -27.28 13.90 12.07
N ALA A 53 -27.41 14.75 11.07
CA ALA A 53 -27.94 14.37 9.75
C ALA A 53 -27.17 13.19 9.13
N LEU A 54 -25.86 13.13 9.42
CA LEU A 54 -24.96 12.07 8.98
C LEU A 54 -25.28 10.71 9.65
N ALA A 55 -25.47 10.69 10.97
CA ALA A 55 -25.87 9.46 11.67
C ALA A 55 -27.24 8.96 11.22
N GLN A 56 -28.18 9.89 10.95
CA GLN A 56 -29.50 9.54 10.46
C GLN A 56 -29.45 8.96 9.03
N SER A 57 -28.62 9.52 8.16
CA SER A 57 -28.34 9.00 6.83
C SER A 57 -27.82 7.55 6.87
N ILE A 58 -26.87 7.23 7.76
CA ILE A 58 -26.36 5.86 7.93
C ILE A 58 -27.46 4.92 8.46
N ARG A 59 -28.19 5.33 9.50
CA ARG A 59 -29.28 4.51 10.09
C ARG A 59 -30.34 4.15 9.07
N ASN A 60 -30.77 5.14 8.28
CA ASN A 60 -31.80 4.93 7.30
C ASN A 60 -31.40 3.82 6.33
N GLN A 61 -30.12 3.71 5.95
CA GLN A 61 -29.66 2.74 4.94
C GLN A 61 -29.53 1.30 5.43
N LEU A 62 -29.60 1.07 6.74
CA LEU A 62 -29.57 -0.28 7.31
C LEU A 62 -30.89 -1.05 7.05
N PRO A 63 -30.85 -2.41 7.02
CA PRO A 63 -32.06 -3.23 6.84
C PRO A 63 -33.11 -3.03 7.94
N TYR A 64 -32.68 -2.77 9.18
CA TYR A 64 -33.53 -2.54 10.35
C TYR A 64 -33.13 -1.21 11.02
N PRO A 65 -33.74 -0.08 10.62
CA PRO A 65 -33.35 1.23 11.11
C PRO A 65 -33.69 1.43 12.61
N ASP A 66 -34.75 0.79 13.09
CA ASP A 66 -35.21 0.89 14.49
C ASP A 66 -34.36 0.05 15.47
N GLU A 67 -33.64 -0.95 14.96
CA GLU A 67 -32.68 -1.78 15.71
C GLU A 67 -31.23 -1.39 15.42
N ALA A 68 -31.01 -0.21 14.83
CA ALA A 68 -29.68 0.23 14.42
C ALA A 68 -28.72 0.36 15.61
N PRO A 69 -27.44 -0.03 15.43
CA PRO A 69 -26.41 0.15 16.45
C PRO A 69 -26.31 1.60 16.97
N PRO A 70 -25.75 1.78 18.18
CA PRO A 70 -25.47 3.12 18.71
C PRO A 70 -24.63 3.94 17.72
N VAL A 71 -24.82 5.26 17.69
CA VAL A 71 -24.19 6.13 16.69
C VAL A 71 -22.66 6.01 16.63
N LYS A 72 -22.01 5.76 17.77
CA LYS A 72 -20.56 5.50 17.82
C LYS A 72 -20.15 4.29 16.97
N GLU A 73 -20.96 3.23 16.98
CA GLU A 73 -20.70 2.03 16.20
C GLU A 73 -21.00 2.24 14.71
N LEU A 74 -22.03 3.03 14.38
CA LEU A 74 -22.34 3.41 13.00
C LEU A 74 -21.18 4.17 12.35
N PHE A 75 -20.63 5.17 13.04
CA PHE A 75 -19.45 5.89 12.55
C PHE A 75 -18.22 4.99 12.51
N ALA A 76 -18.02 4.14 13.51
CA ALA A 76 -16.89 3.19 13.50
C ALA A 76 -16.95 2.20 12.33
N MET A 77 -18.14 1.81 11.86
CA MET A 77 -18.30 0.97 10.68
C MET A 77 -17.85 1.70 9.41
N VAL A 78 -18.29 2.94 9.21
CA VAL A 78 -17.91 3.77 8.06
C VAL A 78 -16.41 4.09 8.12
N ASP A 79 -15.89 4.48 9.28
CA ASP A 79 -14.48 4.77 9.49
C ASP A 79 -13.59 3.56 9.23
N ARG A 80 -14.02 2.35 9.64
CA ARG A 80 -13.26 1.12 9.38
C ARG A 80 -13.15 0.83 7.90
N ASP A 81 -14.23 1.00 7.15
CA ASP A 81 -14.23 0.81 5.70
C ASP A 81 -13.34 1.87 5.01
N LEU A 82 -13.52 3.15 5.35
CA LEU A 82 -12.71 4.23 4.78
C LEU A 82 -11.23 4.13 5.18
N LYS A 83 -10.90 3.65 6.37
CA LYS A 83 -9.52 3.45 6.79
C LYS A 83 -8.84 2.31 6.02
N ALA A 84 -9.58 1.25 5.69
CA ALA A 84 -9.04 0.09 4.98
C ALA A 84 -9.03 0.27 3.45
N ASN A 85 -10.08 0.89 2.90
CA ASN A 85 -10.37 0.90 1.47
C ASN A 85 -10.59 2.30 0.88
N GLY A 86 -10.50 3.35 1.70
CA GLY A 86 -10.92 4.70 1.36
C GLY A 86 -10.01 5.39 0.35
N LEU A 87 -10.62 5.84 -0.74
CA LEU A 87 -10.05 6.77 -1.70
C LEU A 87 -10.68 8.15 -1.50
N TRP A 88 -9.86 9.17 -1.29
CA TRP A 88 -10.32 10.53 -1.01
C TRP A 88 -10.24 11.41 -2.26
N CYS A 89 -11.39 11.91 -2.71
CA CYS A 89 -11.54 12.87 -3.80
C CYS A 89 -12.04 14.20 -3.20
N GLY A 90 -11.09 15.06 -2.80
CA GLY A 90 -11.41 16.28 -2.06
C GLY A 90 -12.02 15.97 -0.70
N LYS A 91 -13.30 16.34 -0.51
CA LYS A 91 -14.06 16.05 0.72
C LYS A 91 -14.91 14.78 0.65
N LEU A 92 -14.88 14.07 -0.48
CA LEU A 92 -15.60 12.82 -0.68
C LEU A 92 -14.66 11.63 -0.40
N GLY A 93 -14.96 10.80 0.58
CA GLY A 93 -14.30 9.53 0.86
C GLY A 93 -15.09 8.37 0.28
N VAL A 94 -14.48 7.56 -0.59
CA VAL A 94 -15.12 6.40 -1.22
C VAL A 94 -14.43 5.13 -0.71
N GLY A 95 -15.14 4.36 0.11
CA GLY A 95 -14.72 3.06 0.62
C GLY A 95 -15.11 1.91 -0.30
N LYS A 96 -15.20 0.69 0.27
CA LYS A 96 -15.71 -0.49 -0.43
C LYS A 96 -17.22 -0.61 -0.30
N GLU A 97 -17.76 -0.27 0.87
CA GLU A 97 -19.18 -0.40 1.21
C GLU A 97 -19.86 0.97 1.33
N TRP A 98 -19.11 2.02 1.67
CA TRP A 98 -19.66 3.34 1.98
C TRP A 98 -19.01 4.47 1.17
N VAL A 99 -19.80 5.49 0.86
CA VAL A 99 -19.36 6.77 0.32
C VAL A 99 -19.71 7.84 1.34
N LEU A 100 -18.70 8.57 1.81
CA LEU A 100 -18.82 9.67 2.77
C LEU A 100 -18.58 11.00 2.07
N GLY A 101 -19.54 11.91 2.15
CA GLY A 101 -19.42 13.30 1.71
C GLY A 101 -20.07 14.21 2.74
N ASP A 102 -20.98 15.09 2.29
CA ASP A 102 -21.84 15.85 3.22
C ASP A 102 -22.87 14.93 3.91
N GLU A 103 -23.19 13.79 3.29
CA GLU A 103 -23.99 12.69 3.83
C GLU A 103 -23.26 11.36 3.59
N VAL A 104 -23.83 10.22 4.02
CA VAL A 104 -23.29 8.88 3.71
C VAL A 104 -24.21 8.17 2.73
N SER A 105 -23.66 7.41 1.78
CA SER A 105 -24.40 6.46 0.94
C SER A 105 -23.72 5.09 0.90
N SER A 106 -24.52 4.03 0.98
CA SER A 106 -24.08 2.65 0.84
C SER A 106 -23.94 2.31 -0.65
N ILE A 107 -22.74 1.87 -1.06
CA ILE A 107 -22.39 1.53 -2.44
C ILE A 107 -23.37 0.52 -3.08
N PRO A 108 -23.76 -0.58 -2.40
CA PRO A 108 -24.77 -1.52 -2.90
C PRO A 108 -26.15 -0.91 -3.21
N ARG A 109 -26.49 0.21 -2.56
CA ARG A 109 -27.77 0.91 -2.76
C ARG A 109 -27.72 1.95 -3.88
N ILE A 110 -26.53 2.36 -4.34
CA ILE A 110 -26.40 3.36 -5.40
C ILE A 110 -27.05 2.86 -6.69
N ARG A 111 -27.98 3.65 -7.24
CA ARG A 111 -28.64 3.42 -8.54
C ARG A 111 -28.18 4.42 -9.59
N GLY A 112 -27.76 5.62 -9.19
CA GLY A 112 -27.20 6.60 -10.11
C GLY A 112 -26.24 7.58 -9.46
N VAL A 113 -25.29 8.08 -10.25
CA VAL A 113 -24.29 9.07 -9.87
C VAL A 113 -24.21 10.11 -10.99
N PHE A 114 -24.43 11.38 -10.65
CA PHE A 114 -24.54 12.46 -11.62
C PHE A 114 -23.64 13.64 -11.24
N SER A 115 -22.90 14.15 -12.22
CA SER A 115 -22.04 15.32 -12.04
C SER A 115 -22.77 16.61 -12.41
N ARG A 116 -22.58 17.67 -11.62
CA ARG A 116 -23.09 19.01 -11.94
C ARG A 116 -21.93 19.99 -11.97
N GLU A 117 -21.72 20.58 -13.14
CA GLU A 117 -20.80 21.70 -13.35
C GLU A 117 -21.63 22.90 -13.80
N GLU A 118 -21.74 23.93 -12.96
CA GLU A 118 -22.50 25.13 -13.27
C GLU A 118 -21.66 26.39 -13.11
N HIS A 119 -21.65 27.24 -14.13
CA HIS A 119 -20.96 28.53 -14.14
C HIS A 119 -21.99 29.64 -14.01
N ARG A 120 -22.12 30.24 -12.81
CA ARG A 120 -23.02 31.37 -12.58
C ARG A 120 -22.23 32.67 -12.51
N THR A 121 -22.71 33.71 -13.19
CA THR A 121 -22.21 35.07 -12.97
C THR A 121 -23.27 35.85 -12.20
N ARG A 122 -22.91 36.37 -11.02
CA ARG A 122 -23.76 37.30 -10.26
C ARG A 122 -23.20 38.70 -10.42
N ARG A 123 -24.04 39.65 -10.86
CA ARG A 123 -23.71 41.08 -10.77
C ARG A 123 -24.20 41.60 -9.42
N ALA A 124 -23.26 42.03 -8.59
CA ALA A 124 -23.54 42.77 -7.36
C ALA A 124 -22.97 44.20 -7.54
N GLY A 125 -23.84 45.14 -7.90
CA GLY A 125 -23.44 46.52 -8.22
C GLY A 125 -22.51 46.59 -9.44
N LYS A 126 -21.34 47.23 -9.30
CA LYS A 126 -20.32 47.37 -10.36
C LYS A 126 -19.39 46.16 -10.51
N ARG A 127 -19.52 45.12 -9.69
CA ARG A 127 -18.65 43.93 -9.76
C ARG A 127 -19.43 42.72 -10.27
N THR A 128 -18.84 42.02 -11.24
CA THR A 128 -19.30 40.70 -11.70
C THR A 128 -18.51 39.64 -10.94
N GLN A 129 -19.21 38.80 -10.17
CA GLN A 129 -18.62 37.65 -9.48
C GLN A 129 -19.00 36.38 -10.24
N ALA A 130 -18.01 35.64 -10.73
CA ALA A 130 -18.20 34.30 -11.26
C ALA A 130 -18.18 33.29 -10.09
N VAL A 131 -19.19 32.44 -10.02
CA VAL A 131 -19.34 31.35 -9.05
C VAL A 131 -19.36 30.05 -9.85
N HIS A 132 -18.37 29.20 -9.61
CA HIS A 132 -18.31 27.86 -10.16
C HIS A 132 -18.87 26.88 -9.12
N ILE A 133 -19.83 26.05 -9.53
CA ILE A 133 -20.45 25.03 -8.68
C ILE A 133 -20.06 23.67 -9.25
N TYR A 134 -19.35 22.87 -8.45
CA TYR A 134 -19.02 21.48 -8.74
C TYR A 134 -19.72 20.61 -7.70
N GLU A 135 -20.69 19.80 -8.11
CA GLU A 135 -21.43 18.92 -7.21
C GLU A 135 -21.50 17.51 -7.78
N ILE A 136 -21.47 16.53 -6.88
CA ILE A 136 -21.80 15.15 -7.19
C ILE A 136 -23.13 14.78 -6.52
N TRP A 137 -24.00 14.15 -7.29
CA TRP A 137 -25.35 13.76 -6.90
C TRP A 137 -25.44 12.23 -6.93
N ILE A 138 -25.61 11.62 -5.78
CA ILE A 138 -25.76 10.17 -5.63
C ILE A 138 -27.22 9.88 -5.34
N VAL A 139 -27.81 8.97 -6.11
CA VAL A 139 -29.21 8.53 -5.97
C VAL A 139 -29.20 7.07 -5.56
N ASP A 140 -29.85 6.76 -4.44
CA ASP A 140 -29.98 5.40 -3.92
C ASP A 140 -31.21 4.66 -4.47
N ASP A 141 -31.45 3.44 -3.97
CA ASP A 141 -32.60 2.60 -4.32
C ASP A 141 -33.94 3.16 -3.83
N ARG A 142 -33.91 4.05 -2.84
CA ARG A 142 -35.07 4.77 -2.29
C ARG A 142 -35.31 6.11 -3.00
N ARG A 143 -34.41 6.48 -3.90
CA ARG A 143 -34.36 7.78 -4.62
C ARG A 143 -34.09 8.96 -3.69
N GLU A 144 -33.52 8.69 -2.53
CA GLU A 144 -32.90 9.73 -1.71
C GLU A 144 -31.64 10.22 -2.41
N ARG A 145 -31.38 11.52 -2.27
CA ARG A 145 -30.33 12.23 -3.00
C ARG A 145 -29.31 12.74 -2.02
N GLN A 146 -28.11 12.18 -2.09
CA GLN A 146 -26.94 12.77 -1.46
C GLN A 146 -26.29 13.75 -2.43
N VAL A 147 -26.07 14.99 -1.98
CA VAL A 147 -25.32 16.00 -2.72
C VAL A 147 -24.03 16.29 -1.99
N THR A 148 -22.91 16.36 -2.70
CA THR A 148 -21.63 16.74 -2.11
C THR A 148 -20.94 17.77 -2.98
N THR A 149 -20.59 18.93 -2.39
CA THR A 149 -19.95 20.04 -3.11
C THR A 149 -18.43 19.89 -3.15
N LEU A 150 -17.83 20.03 -4.32
CA LEU A 150 -16.40 19.87 -4.57
C LEU A 150 -15.77 21.22 -4.93
N LYS A 151 -14.45 21.33 -4.76
CA LYS A 151 -13.74 22.61 -4.95
C LYS A 151 -13.37 22.86 -6.40
N SER A 152 -13.23 21.79 -7.20
CA SER A 152 -12.75 21.90 -8.57
C SER A 152 -13.37 20.85 -9.50
N ARG A 153 -13.32 21.12 -10.81
CA ARG A 153 -13.67 20.15 -11.85
C ARG A 153 -12.86 18.86 -11.75
N LYS A 154 -11.56 18.97 -11.43
CA LYS A 154 -10.67 17.81 -11.29
C LYS A 154 -11.13 16.88 -10.16
N GLU A 155 -11.49 17.43 -9.00
CA GLU A 155 -12.06 16.64 -7.90
C GLU A 155 -13.36 15.94 -8.30
N LEU A 156 -14.20 16.59 -9.11
CA LEU A 156 -15.44 16.02 -9.62
C LEU A 156 -15.21 14.86 -10.58
N GLU A 157 -14.26 15.00 -11.52
CA GLU A 157 -13.87 13.93 -12.44
C GLU A 157 -13.27 12.73 -11.69
N GLU A 158 -12.35 12.97 -10.75
CA GLU A 158 -11.75 11.93 -9.90
C GLU A 158 -12.81 11.18 -9.07
N ALA A 159 -13.76 11.91 -8.48
CA ALA A 159 -14.87 11.32 -7.73
C ALA A 159 -15.76 10.44 -8.61
N MET A 160 -16.09 10.91 -9.83
CA MET A 160 -16.87 10.13 -10.80
C MET A 160 -16.15 8.84 -11.19
N ASP A 161 -14.85 8.90 -11.46
CA ASP A 161 -14.06 7.72 -11.82
C ASP A 161 -13.86 6.74 -10.66
N CYS A 162 -13.75 7.24 -9.44
CA CYS A 162 -13.74 6.40 -8.25
C CYS A 162 -15.06 5.64 -8.08
N LEU A 163 -16.19 6.33 -8.21
CA LEU A 163 -17.52 5.73 -8.09
C LEU A 163 -17.83 4.77 -9.25
N ARG A 164 -17.36 5.05 -10.48
CA ARG A 164 -17.48 4.08 -11.59
C ARG A 164 -16.81 2.75 -11.29
N ARG A 165 -15.63 2.78 -10.66
CA ARG A 165 -14.92 1.56 -10.27
C ARG A 165 -15.59 0.82 -9.12
N ARG A 166 -16.16 1.55 -8.16
CA ARG A 166 -16.77 0.96 -6.95
C ARG A 166 -18.24 0.54 -7.14
N ALA A 167 -18.99 1.23 -7.99
CA ALA A 167 -20.40 1.00 -8.26
C ALA A 167 -20.69 0.91 -9.78
N PRO A 168 -20.08 -0.03 -10.52
CA PRO A 168 -20.16 -0.07 -11.99
C PRO A 168 -21.58 -0.31 -12.54
N ALA A 169 -22.47 -0.93 -11.76
CA ALA A 169 -23.85 -1.20 -12.16
C ALA A 169 -24.77 0.05 -12.11
N ALA A 170 -24.34 1.11 -11.42
CA ALA A 170 -25.08 2.36 -11.31
C ALA A 170 -25.10 3.14 -12.64
N LEU A 171 -26.10 3.99 -12.82
CA LEU A 171 -26.17 4.90 -13.96
C LEU A 171 -25.26 6.10 -13.73
N PHE A 172 -24.41 6.43 -14.69
CA PHE A 172 -23.55 7.61 -14.64
C PHE A 172 -23.97 8.63 -15.68
N GLY A 173 -24.09 9.89 -15.27
CA GLY A 173 -24.52 10.95 -16.17
C GLY A 173 -24.20 12.36 -15.68
N VAL A 174 -24.78 13.33 -16.36
CA VAL A 174 -24.76 14.74 -15.94
C VAL A 174 -26.07 15.04 -15.21
N TYR A 175 -26.02 15.93 -14.23
CA TYR A 175 -27.21 16.43 -13.56
C TYR A 175 -28.19 17.02 -14.58
N ASP A 176 -29.49 16.78 -14.35
CA ASP A 176 -30.59 17.17 -15.26
C ASP A 176 -30.58 16.47 -16.63
N SER A 177 -29.80 15.40 -16.80
CA SER A 177 -29.95 14.53 -17.96
C SER A 177 -31.28 13.76 -17.92
N LYS A 178 -31.69 13.23 -19.07
CA LYS A 178 -32.89 12.40 -19.15
C LYS A 178 -32.81 11.20 -18.20
N GLU A 179 -31.64 10.57 -18.09
CA GLU A 179 -31.41 9.44 -17.20
C GLU A 179 -31.58 9.82 -15.72
N TYR A 180 -31.14 11.02 -15.34
CA TYR A 180 -31.38 11.55 -13.99
C TYR A 180 -32.87 11.77 -13.73
N GLN A 181 -33.58 12.41 -14.67
CA GLN A 181 -35.00 12.69 -14.53
C GLN A 181 -35.83 11.39 -14.47
N ASP A 182 -35.52 10.43 -15.34
CA ASP A 182 -36.19 9.13 -15.36
C ASP A 182 -35.95 8.38 -14.04
N LEU A 183 -34.75 8.43 -13.46
CA LEU A 183 -34.43 7.73 -12.21
C LEU A 183 -35.12 8.37 -10.99
N VAL A 184 -35.12 9.71 -10.91
CA VAL A 184 -35.62 10.44 -9.74
C VAL A 184 -37.14 10.63 -9.78
N TYR A 185 -37.70 10.93 -10.96
CA TYR A 185 -39.10 11.36 -11.11
C TYR A 185 -40.03 10.31 -11.74
N ALA A 186 -39.59 9.07 -11.98
CA ALA A 186 -40.47 8.01 -12.45
C ALA A 186 -41.64 7.76 -11.47
N LYS A 187 -42.82 8.30 -11.77
CA LYS A 187 -44.01 8.17 -10.91
C LYS A 187 -44.71 6.82 -11.07
N GLU A 188 -44.50 6.14 -12.19
CA GLU A 188 -45.15 4.88 -12.52
C GLU A 188 -44.37 3.69 -11.94
N GLU A 189 -45.04 2.85 -11.15
CA GLU A 189 -44.46 1.64 -10.53
C GLU A 189 -43.79 0.71 -11.56
N GLU A 190 -44.36 0.60 -12.76
CA GLU A 190 -43.79 -0.20 -13.85
C GLU A 190 -42.42 0.30 -14.30
N GLN A 191 -42.25 1.62 -14.39
CA GLN A 191 -40.96 2.23 -14.73
C GLN A 191 -39.93 2.00 -13.63
N GLN A 192 -40.35 2.07 -12.35
CA GLN A 192 -39.47 1.78 -11.22
C GLN A 192 -38.99 0.33 -11.25
N TYR A 193 -39.91 -0.60 -11.49
CA TYR A 193 -39.60 -2.02 -11.60
C TYR A 193 -38.67 -2.32 -12.78
N ALA A 194 -38.91 -1.67 -13.94
CA ALA A 194 -38.04 -1.79 -15.10
C ALA A 194 -36.61 -1.31 -14.84
N GLN A 195 -36.45 -0.18 -14.14
CA GLN A 195 -35.14 0.35 -13.75
C GLN A 195 -34.38 -0.58 -12.80
N GLU A 196 -35.07 -1.11 -11.78
CA GLU A 196 -34.47 -2.04 -10.83
C GLU A 196 -34.07 -3.36 -11.51
N ARG A 197 -34.88 -3.87 -12.45
CA ARG A 197 -34.50 -5.03 -13.27
C ARG A 197 -33.27 -4.75 -14.13
N ALA A 198 -33.21 -3.59 -14.77
CA ALA A 198 -32.07 -3.20 -15.58
C ALA A 198 -30.79 -3.06 -14.73
N TYR A 199 -30.89 -2.53 -13.51
CA TYR A 199 -29.78 -2.48 -12.56
C TYR A 199 -29.30 -3.89 -12.20
N ARG A 200 -30.21 -4.80 -11.83
CA ARG A 200 -29.86 -6.19 -11.50
C ARG A 200 -29.19 -6.92 -12.66
N GLN A 201 -29.70 -6.72 -13.88
CA GLN A 201 -29.08 -7.28 -15.09
C GLN A 201 -27.66 -6.79 -15.29
N ARG A 202 -27.42 -5.47 -15.19
CA ARG A 202 -26.07 -4.90 -15.28
C ARG A 202 -25.16 -5.46 -14.19
N LYS A 203 -25.65 -5.51 -12.95
CA LYS A 203 -24.91 -6.07 -11.81
C LYS A 203 -24.49 -7.52 -12.08
N THR A 204 -25.42 -8.39 -12.48
CA THR A 204 -25.11 -9.78 -12.82
C THR A 204 -24.13 -9.89 -13.98
N GLN A 205 -24.25 -9.04 -15.01
CA GLN A 205 -23.30 -9.03 -16.13
C GLN A 205 -21.89 -8.65 -15.68
N PHE A 206 -21.74 -7.63 -14.83
CA PHE A 206 -20.44 -7.24 -14.27
C PHE A 206 -19.86 -8.35 -13.39
N GLU A 207 -20.67 -8.95 -12.51
CA GLU A 207 -20.23 -10.08 -11.67
C GLU A 207 -19.81 -11.29 -12.52
N GLU A 208 -20.52 -11.59 -13.61
CA GLU A 208 -20.13 -12.65 -14.54
C GLU A 208 -18.86 -12.31 -15.33
N GLN A 209 -18.67 -11.04 -15.71
CA GLN A 209 -17.45 -10.58 -16.38
C GLN A 209 -16.25 -10.67 -15.45
N GLU A 210 -16.38 -10.18 -14.21
CA GLU A 210 -15.34 -10.32 -13.19
C GLU A 210 -15.05 -11.79 -12.91
N ARG A 211 -16.08 -12.64 -12.80
CA ARG A 211 -15.87 -14.09 -12.62
C ARG A 211 -15.15 -14.71 -13.82
N LYS A 212 -15.52 -14.36 -15.06
CA LYS A 212 -14.84 -14.85 -16.28
C LYS A 212 -13.42 -14.34 -16.38
N GLU A 213 -13.16 -13.10 -15.98
CA GLU A 213 -11.82 -12.53 -15.95
C GLU A 213 -10.97 -13.21 -14.87
N GLN A 214 -11.52 -13.44 -13.68
CA GLN A 214 -10.89 -14.24 -12.62
C GLN A 214 -10.61 -15.68 -13.08
N GLU A 215 -11.58 -16.32 -13.75
CA GLU A 215 -11.41 -17.65 -14.34
C GLU A 215 -10.33 -17.64 -15.43
N ARG A 216 -10.25 -16.59 -16.27
CA ARG A 216 -9.22 -16.44 -17.29
C ARG A 216 -7.83 -16.22 -16.69
N LEU A 217 -7.73 -15.41 -15.64
CA LEU A 217 -6.49 -15.20 -14.88
C LEU A 217 -6.04 -16.51 -14.21
N ALA A 218 -6.97 -17.28 -13.64
CA ALA A 218 -6.69 -18.60 -13.08
C ALA A 218 -6.32 -19.64 -14.16
N GLN A 219 -6.94 -19.60 -15.35
CA GLN A 219 -6.63 -20.47 -16.50
C GLN A 219 -5.22 -20.25 -17.07
N ASN A 220 -4.64 -19.07 -16.84
CA ASN A 220 -3.23 -18.80 -17.18
C ASN A 220 -2.26 -19.34 -16.12
N GLN A 221 -2.72 -20.17 -15.19
CA GLN A 221 -1.88 -20.80 -14.17
C GLN A 221 -1.98 -22.32 -14.24
N VAL A 222 -0.94 -22.96 -13.72
CA VAL A 222 -0.79 -24.40 -13.69
C VAL A 222 -0.70 -24.85 -12.24
N LEU A 223 -1.61 -25.74 -11.85
CA LEU A 223 -1.63 -26.42 -10.55
C LEU A 223 -1.00 -27.80 -10.69
N THR A 224 0.04 -28.06 -9.92
CA THR A 224 0.59 -29.40 -9.71
C THR A 224 -0.06 -30.01 -8.47
N LEU A 225 -0.74 -31.13 -8.67
CA LEU A 225 -1.42 -31.91 -7.64
C LEU A 225 -0.42 -32.79 -6.88
N PRO A 226 -0.80 -33.32 -5.70
CA PRO A 226 0.09 -34.12 -4.85
C PRO A 226 0.55 -35.42 -5.50
N ASP A 227 -0.24 -35.95 -6.44
CA ASP A 227 0.07 -37.14 -7.24
C ASP A 227 1.01 -36.84 -8.43
N GLY A 228 1.46 -35.60 -8.57
CA GLY A 228 2.31 -35.12 -9.66
C GLY A 228 1.55 -34.81 -10.95
N SER A 229 0.22 -35.00 -10.98
CA SER A 229 -0.58 -34.61 -12.13
C SER A 229 -0.69 -33.08 -12.22
N VAL A 230 -0.87 -32.57 -13.44
CA VAL A 230 -0.81 -31.14 -13.73
C VAL A 230 -2.11 -30.73 -14.41
N THR A 231 -2.75 -29.66 -13.91
CA THR A 231 -3.98 -29.11 -14.49
C THR A 231 -3.90 -27.59 -14.61
N SER A 232 -4.35 -27.05 -15.74
CA SER A 232 -4.61 -25.62 -15.93
C SER A 232 -6.08 -25.24 -15.67
N ARG A 233 -6.95 -26.25 -15.45
CA ARG A 233 -8.36 -26.03 -15.08
C ARG A 233 -8.46 -25.96 -13.57
N ILE A 234 -8.12 -24.80 -13.03
CA ILE A 234 -8.11 -24.55 -11.59
C ILE A 234 -9.46 -23.92 -11.21
N THR A 235 -10.24 -24.61 -10.39
CA THR A 235 -11.42 -24.03 -9.73
C THR A 235 -11.14 -23.85 -8.25
N TRP A 236 -11.86 -22.93 -7.61
CA TRP A 236 -11.71 -22.72 -6.17
C TRP A 236 -12.05 -23.97 -5.36
N ASP A 237 -13.09 -24.71 -5.77
CA ASP A 237 -13.49 -25.94 -5.09
C ASP A 237 -12.35 -26.97 -5.04
N THR A 238 -11.55 -27.06 -6.11
CA THR A 238 -10.36 -27.93 -6.14
C THR A 238 -9.31 -27.50 -5.13
N ILE A 239 -9.00 -26.21 -5.00
CA ILE A 239 -8.01 -25.71 -4.02
C ILE A 239 -8.51 -25.94 -2.60
N HIS A 240 -9.78 -25.62 -2.33
CA HIS A 240 -10.36 -25.76 -1.01
C HIS A 240 -10.45 -27.24 -0.58
N GLU A 241 -10.71 -28.17 -1.50
CA GLU A 241 -10.60 -29.61 -1.22
C GLU A 241 -9.16 -29.99 -0.86
N LEU A 242 -8.16 -29.52 -1.61
CA LEU A 242 -6.74 -29.80 -1.35
C LEU A 242 -6.29 -29.30 0.03
N LEU A 243 -6.74 -28.13 0.46
CA LEU A 243 -6.43 -27.58 1.79
C LEU A 243 -7.05 -28.39 2.93
N ARG A 244 -8.18 -29.07 2.69
CA ARG A 244 -8.89 -29.90 3.70
C ARG A 244 -8.49 -31.38 3.71
N ARG A 245 -7.83 -31.87 2.67
CA ARG A 245 -7.35 -33.26 2.60
C ARG A 245 -6.44 -33.67 3.77
N PRO A 246 -5.54 -32.83 4.30
CA PRO A 246 -4.74 -33.17 5.48
C PRO A 246 -5.58 -33.54 6.71
N ASP A 247 -6.75 -32.92 6.90
CA ASP A 247 -7.67 -33.24 8.00
C ASP A 247 -8.32 -34.62 7.85
N GLN A 248 -8.42 -35.11 6.61
CA GLN A 248 -9.07 -36.37 6.27
C GLN A 248 -8.07 -37.54 6.27
N VAL A 249 -6.83 -37.29 5.86
CA VAL A 249 -5.81 -38.33 5.60
C VAL A 249 -4.66 -38.29 6.63
N GLY A 250 -4.54 -37.22 7.41
CA GLY A 250 -3.50 -37.05 8.43
C GLY A 250 -2.08 -36.82 7.87
N GLN A 251 -1.96 -36.47 6.59
CA GLN A 251 -0.70 -36.21 5.90
C GLN A 251 -0.68 -34.80 5.32
N THR A 252 0.48 -34.13 5.37
CA THR A 252 0.67 -32.82 4.74
C THR A 252 0.62 -32.97 3.23
N VAL A 253 -0.19 -32.15 2.58
CA VAL A 253 -0.43 -32.22 1.15
C VAL A 253 0.26 -31.03 0.46
N PRO A 254 1.30 -31.26 -0.37
CA PRO A 254 1.90 -30.19 -1.15
C PRO A 254 1.01 -29.81 -2.33
N LEU A 255 0.86 -28.51 -2.55
CA LEU A 255 0.28 -27.94 -3.76
C LEU A 255 1.25 -26.92 -4.34
N GLN A 256 1.34 -26.84 -5.66
CA GLN A 256 2.18 -25.86 -6.34
C GLN A 256 1.39 -25.16 -7.45
N LEU A 257 1.40 -23.83 -7.42
CA LEU A 257 0.80 -22.96 -8.43
C LEU A 257 1.89 -22.22 -9.19
N VAL A 258 1.89 -22.34 -10.51
CA VAL A 258 2.83 -21.66 -11.41
C VAL A 258 2.04 -20.85 -12.42
N PRO A 259 2.07 -19.50 -12.36
CA PRO A 259 1.47 -18.67 -13.38
C PRO A 259 2.28 -18.75 -14.68
N GLY A 260 1.60 -18.69 -15.82
CA GLY A 260 2.22 -18.66 -17.15
C GLY A 260 3.00 -17.37 -17.42
N VAL A 261 2.67 -16.29 -16.70
CA VAL A 261 3.42 -15.04 -16.66
C VAL A 261 3.74 -14.72 -15.20
N PRO A 262 5.00 -14.43 -14.83
CA PRO A 262 5.34 -14.05 -13.45
C PRO A 262 4.51 -12.86 -12.95
N ILE A 263 4.08 -12.92 -11.69
CA ILE A 263 3.19 -11.94 -11.06
C ILE A 263 4.05 -10.86 -10.41
N GLN A 264 3.79 -9.58 -10.71
CA GLN A 264 4.51 -8.45 -10.10
C GLN A 264 3.72 -7.86 -8.94
N GLY A 265 4.38 -7.59 -7.82
CA GLY A 265 3.76 -6.96 -6.66
C GLY A 265 4.76 -6.68 -5.53
N GLN A 266 4.49 -5.65 -4.72
CA GLN A 266 5.35 -5.25 -3.60
C GLN A 266 6.82 -4.96 -3.98
N GLY A 267 7.09 -4.59 -5.25
CA GLY A 267 8.46 -4.35 -5.74
C GLY A 267 9.20 -5.60 -6.24
N HIS A 268 8.58 -6.78 -6.15
CA HIS A 268 9.15 -8.06 -6.55
C HIS A 268 8.36 -8.70 -7.70
N THR A 269 8.99 -9.68 -8.36
CA THR A 269 8.34 -10.49 -9.42
C THR A 269 8.36 -11.95 -8.99
N PHE A 270 7.20 -12.59 -8.86
CA PHE A 270 7.06 -13.95 -8.36
C PHE A 270 6.73 -14.94 -9.47
N SER A 271 7.33 -16.13 -9.41
CA SER A 271 7.19 -17.15 -10.46
C SER A 271 6.45 -18.40 -10.01
N ARG A 272 6.29 -18.62 -8.71
CA ARG A 272 5.67 -19.81 -8.16
C ARG A 272 5.19 -19.60 -6.73
N LEU A 273 4.08 -20.22 -6.40
CA LEU A 273 3.61 -20.37 -5.03
C LEU A 273 3.53 -21.86 -4.68
N VAL A 274 4.10 -22.24 -3.56
CA VAL A 274 4.03 -23.59 -2.99
C VAL A 274 3.29 -23.52 -1.66
N GLY A 275 2.26 -24.33 -1.50
CA GLY A 275 1.54 -24.50 -0.24
C GLY A 275 1.77 -25.89 0.33
N LEU A 276 2.01 -25.97 1.63
CA LEU A 276 2.01 -27.19 2.41
C LEU A 276 0.84 -27.10 3.38
N ALA A 277 -0.27 -27.73 3.03
CA ALA A 277 -1.47 -27.71 3.86
C ALA A 277 -1.23 -28.54 5.13
N GLY A 278 -1.40 -27.90 6.29
CA GLY A 278 -1.38 -28.55 7.60
C GLY A 278 -2.76 -29.14 7.94
N GLY A 279 -2.79 -30.24 8.70
CA GLY A 279 -4.04 -30.75 9.28
C GLY A 279 -4.50 -29.91 10.47
N GLY A 280 -5.64 -30.24 11.09
CA GLY A 280 -6.44 -29.31 11.91
C GLY A 280 -5.76 -28.62 13.11
N ALA A 281 -4.57 -29.06 13.52
CA ALA A 281 -3.75 -28.41 14.55
C ALA A 281 -2.39 -27.86 14.05
N GLN A 282 -2.03 -28.10 12.79
CA GLN A 282 -0.79 -27.63 12.16
C GLN A 282 -1.07 -26.46 11.22
N PRO A 283 -0.24 -25.40 11.23
CA PRO A 283 -0.42 -24.28 10.32
C PRO A 283 -0.15 -24.70 8.87
N THR A 284 -0.82 -24.03 7.93
CA THR A 284 -0.52 -24.14 6.50
C THR A 284 0.66 -23.25 6.19
N ARG A 285 1.72 -23.82 5.62
CA ARG A 285 2.90 -23.07 5.19
C ARG A 285 2.76 -22.67 3.74
N ILE A 286 2.86 -21.38 3.45
CA ILE A 286 2.95 -20.88 2.08
C ILE A 286 4.39 -20.41 1.82
N LEU A 287 4.90 -20.68 0.62
CA LEU A 287 6.18 -20.20 0.12
C LEU A 287 5.97 -19.59 -1.27
N MET A 288 6.37 -18.34 -1.47
CA MET A 288 6.33 -17.64 -2.75
C MET A 288 7.76 -17.46 -3.26
N GLU A 289 8.07 -18.06 -4.41
CA GLU A 289 9.39 -18.05 -5.03
C GLU A 289 9.50 -16.90 -6.03
N GLU A 290 10.58 -16.12 -5.91
CA GLU A 290 10.87 -15.00 -6.82
C GLU A 290 11.24 -15.52 -8.22
N TYR A 291 11.00 -14.71 -9.23
CA TYR A 291 11.37 -15.01 -10.60
C TYR A 291 12.87 -14.74 -10.80
N SER A 292 13.60 -15.77 -11.25
CA SER A 292 15.03 -15.70 -11.55
C SER A 292 15.40 -14.84 -12.77
N GLY A 293 14.41 -14.30 -13.48
CA GLY A 293 14.61 -13.63 -14.78
C GLY A 293 14.57 -14.59 -15.98
N THR A 294 14.74 -15.89 -15.76
CA THR A 294 14.78 -16.91 -16.83
C THR A 294 13.74 -18.02 -16.62
N PRO A 295 12.89 -18.34 -17.62
CA PRO A 295 11.91 -19.42 -17.49
C PRO A 295 12.58 -20.77 -17.21
N GLY A 296 12.05 -21.52 -16.25
CA GLY A 296 12.56 -22.85 -15.88
C GLY A 296 13.79 -22.85 -14.97
N VAL A 297 14.41 -21.70 -14.72
CA VAL A 297 15.47 -21.55 -13.71
C VAL A 297 14.81 -21.20 -12.37
N PRO A 298 15.05 -21.98 -11.31
CA PRO A 298 14.47 -21.67 -10.01
C PRO A 298 14.97 -20.34 -9.43
N GLY A 299 14.10 -19.63 -8.73
CA GLY A 299 14.41 -18.37 -8.05
C GLY A 299 15.39 -18.54 -6.90
N GLN A 300 16.30 -17.57 -6.74
CA GLN A 300 17.25 -17.54 -5.62
C GLN A 300 16.56 -17.19 -4.30
N TYR A 301 15.53 -16.34 -4.33
CA TYR A 301 14.84 -15.86 -3.13
C TYR A 301 13.38 -16.33 -3.06
N ALA A 302 12.86 -16.41 -1.85
CA ALA A 302 11.46 -16.71 -1.58
C ALA A 302 10.98 -16.07 -0.28
N TRP A 303 9.67 -15.99 -0.11
CA TRP A 303 9.03 -15.55 1.11
C TRP A 303 8.18 -16.68 1.66
N THR A 304 8.34 -17.02 2.93
CA THR A 304 7.53 -18.05 3.58
C THR A 304 6.79 -17.51 4.80
N ARG A 305 5.61 -18.07 5.06
CA ARG A 305 4.85 -17.80 6.29
C ARG A 305 3.98 -18.99 6.65
N ASP A 306 3.95 -19.30 7.93
CA ASP A 306 2.99 -20.23 8.54
C ASP A 306 1.72 -19.44 8.92
N MET A 307 0.57 -19.93 8.48
CA MET A 307 -0.70 -19.24 8.66
C MET A 307 -1.86 -20.22 8.87
N SER A 308 -2.99 -19.71 9.36
CA SER A 308 -4.21 -20.49 9.48
C SER A 308 -4.76 -20.90 8.11
N ALA A 309 -5.61 -21.93 8.07
CA ALA A 309 -6.25 -22.36 6.82
C ALA A 309 -7.03 -21.21 6.15
N GLY A 310 -7.75 -20.39 6.92
CA GLY A 310 -8.48 -19.23 6.39
C GLY A 310 -7.57 -18.17 5.77
N GLU A 311 -6.45 -17.82 6.42
CA GLU A 311 -5.47 -16.89 5.85
C GLU A 311 -4.80 -17.46 4.58
N ALA A 312 -4.49 -18.76 4.58
CA ALA A 312 -3.94 -19.43 3.40
C ALA A 312 -4.92 -19.39 2.22
N GLU A 313 -6.22 -19.55 2.49
CA GLU A 313 -7.25 -19.42 1.47
C GLU A 313 -7.27 -18.02 0.85
N GLU A 314 -7.18 -16.96 1.67
CA GLU A 314 -7.11 -15.58 1.18
C GLU A 314 -5.90 -15.34 0.28
N VAL A 315 -4.71 -15.82 0.70
CA VAL A 315 -3.48 -15.69 -0.09
C VAL A 315 -3.59 -16.45 -1.42
N LEU A 316 -4.12 -17.68 -1.40
CA LEU A 316 -4.28 -18.49 -2.62
C LEU A 316 -5.32 -17.88 -3.58
N ARG A 317 -6.41 -17.31 -3.05
CA ARG A 317 -7.37 -16.55 -3.87
C ARG A 317 -6.73 -15.32 -4.51
N GLY A 318 -5.93 -14.56 -3.75
CA GLY A 318 -5.19 -13.42 -4.26
C GLY A 318 -4.23 -13.84 -5.36
N TRP A 319 -3.45 -14.90 -5.15
CA TRP A 319 -2.51 -15.43 -6.13
C TRP A 319 -3.19 -15.84 -7.45
N LEU A 320 -4.35 -16.48 -7.39
CA LEU A 320 -5.13 -16.82 -8.60
C LEU A 320 -5.57 -15.59 -9.40
N ARG A 321 -5.71 -14.44 -8.74
CA ARG A 321 -6.02 -13.14 -9.38
C ARG A 321 -4.77 -12.38 -9.83
N GLY A 322 -3.56 -12.88 -9.54
CA GLY A 322 -2.32 -12.15 -9.76
C GLY A 322 -2.06 -11.07 -8.70
N GLU A 323 -2.65 -11.20 -7.51
CA GLU A 323 -2.41 -10.31 -6.37
C GLU A 323 -1.35 -10.90 -5.44
N ILE A 324 -0.38 -10.09 -5.02
CA ILE A 324 0.63 -10.45 -4.03
C ILE A 324 0.24 -9.88 -2.66
N PRO A 325 0.20 -10.68 -1.58
CA PRO A 325 -0.13 -10.19 -0.24
C PRO A 325 0.94 -9.24 0.30
N ASP A 326 0.62 -8.47 1.36
CA ASP A 326 1.63 -7.68 2.09
C ASP A 326 2.70 -8.62 2.68
N LEU A 327 3.96 -8.34 2.36
CA LEU A 327 5.12 -9.16 2.70
C LEU A 327 5.72 -8.82 4.08
N LYS A 328 5.25 -7.78 4.79
CA LYS A 328 5.85 -7.33 6.08
C LYS A 328 6.00 -8.40 7.16
N ASN A 329 5.10 -9.39 7.18
CA ASN A 329 5.09 -10.47 8.17
C ASN A 329 5.57 -11.81 7.59
N TRP A 330 6.21 -11.78 6.42
CA TRP A 330 6.74 -12.97 5.76
C TRP A 330 8.24 -13.08 6.04
N THR A 331 8.70 -14.31 6.18
CA THR A 331 10.11 -14.61 6.36
C THR A 331 10.79 -14.67 5.00
N HIS A 332 11.74 -13.78 4.76
CA HIS A 332 12.57 -13.82 3.56
C HIS A 332 13.54 -15.02 3.63
N MET A 333 13.68 -15.73 2.52
CA MET A 333 14.44 -16.96 2.40
C MET A 333 15.32 -16.95 1.16
N GLU A 334 16.51 -17.52 1.28
CA GLU A 334 17.45 -17.71 0.18
C GLU A 334 17.63 -19.21 -0.07
N ARG A 335 17.77 -19.55 -1.34
CA ARG A 335 17.95 -20.92 -1.78
C ARG A 335 19.41 -21.33 -1.59
N SER A 336 19.62 -22.32 -0.73
CA SER A 336 20.88 -23.04 -0.59
C SER A 336 20.73 -24.44 -1.17
N GLY A 337 21.11 -24.61 -2.45
CA GLY A 337 20.96 -25.85 -3.19
C GLY A 337 19.49 -26.27 -3.39
N ARG A 338 19.06 -27.37 -2.75
CA ARG A 338 17.68 -27.88 -2.79
C ARG A 338 16.82 -27.43 -1.60
N THR A 339 17.39 -26.66 -0.69
CA THR A 339 16.74 -26.24 0.56
C THR A 339 16.65 -24.72 0.66
N TRP A 340 15.66 -24.24 1.43
CA TRP A 340 15.50 -22.83 1.74
C TRP A 340 16.10 -22.54 3.11
N GLN A 341 16.94 -21.51 3.19
CA GLN A 341 17.49 -20.99 4.43
C GLN A 341 16.89 -19.61 4.68
N GLN A 342 16.53 -19.32 5.93
CA GLN A 342 16.01 -18.00 6.25
C GLN A 342 17.13 -17.01 5.94
N VAL A 343 16.84 -16.02 5.10
CA VAL A 343 17.67 -14.83 5.07
C VAL A 343 17.48 -14.25 6.45
N LEU A 344 18.48 -14.43 7.29
CA LEU A 344 18.63 -13.59 8.46
C LEU A 344 18.77 -12.20 7.87
N GLU A 345 17.64 -11.50 7.72
CA GLU A 345 17.66 -10.06 7.60
C GLU A 345 18.51 -9.62 8.77
N HIS A 346 19.69 -9.08 8.46
CA HIS A 346 20.45 -8.29 9.39
C HIS A 346 19.44 -7.39 10.05
N ARG A 347 19.08 -7.76 11.29
CA ARG A 347 18.20 -7.00 12.16
C ARG A 347 18.63 -5.57 11.95
N SER A 348 17.70 -4.69 11.58
CA SER A 348 17.94 -3.25 11.44
C SER A 348 18.65 -2.76 12.70
N ARG A 349 19.99 -2.87 12.68
CA ARG A 349 20.87 -2.25 13.63
C ARG A 349 20.73 -0.77 13.32
N GLY A 350 21.05 0.05 14.30
CA GLY A 350 21.17 1.49 14.09
C GLY A 350 22.17 1.82 12.96
N PRO A 351 22.69 3.05 12.89
CA PRO A 351 23.67 3.39 11.85
C PRO A 351 24.71 2.27 11.69
N ALA A 352 24.93 1.83 10.44
CA ALA A 352 25.75 0.66 10.12
C ALA A 352 27.03 0.67 10.98
N PRO A 353 27.34 -0.42 11.71
CA PRO A 353 28.51 -0.46 12.55
C PRO A 353 29.74 -0.14 11.69
N THR A 354 30.51 0.85 12.13
CA THR A 354 31.76 1.21 11.46
C THR A 354 32.74 0.06 11.67
N PRO A 355 33.49 -0.37 10.64
CA PRO A 355 34.45 -1.46 10.77
C PRO A 355 35.42 -1.18 11.93
N PRO A 356 35.67 -2.15 12.82
CA PRO A 356 36.58 -1.96 13.94
C PRO A 356 38.02 -1.82 13.46
N GLN A 357 38.81 -1.05 14.21
CA GLN A 357 40.25 -0.88 13.97
C GLN A 357 41.04 -2.12 14.43
N PRO A 358 42.21 -2.40 13.83
CA PRO A 358 43.05 -3.53 14.23
C PRO A 358 43.57 -3.36 15.67
N HIS A 359 43.74 -4.49 16.36
CA HIS A 359 44.18 -4.54 17.75
C HIS A 359 45.69 -4.30 17.86
N ARG A 360 46.10 -3.35 18.69
CA ARG A 360 47.54 -2.98 18.84
C ARG A 360 48.41 -4.09 19.45
N ASP A 361 47.80 -4.96 20.26
CA ASP A 361 48.51 -5.95 21.06
C ASP A 361 48.43 -7.37 20.45
N TRP A 362 47.76 -7.54 19.31
CA TRP A 362 47.62 -8.84 18.66
C TRP A 362 48.68 -9.04 17.58
N PRO A 363 49.34 -10.22 17.52
CA PRO A 363 50.36 -10.48 16.53
C PRO A 363 49.75 -10.56 15.13
N TRP A 364 50.47 -10.02 14.15
CA TRP A 364 50.08 -10.13 12.75
C TRP A 364 50.46 -11.48 12.14
N ARG A 365 49.65 -11.94 11.19
CA ARG A 365 49.98 -13.03 10.26
C ARG A 365 49.60 -12.62 8.86
N MET A 366 50.47 -12.95 7.91
CA MET A 366 50.23 -12.70 6.49
C MET A 366 50.02 -14.03 5.76
N THR A 367 49.01 -14.07 4.89
CA THR A 367 48.74 -15.18 3.97
C THR A 367 48.62 -14.62 2.57
N ALA A 368 49.33 -15.18 1.59
CA ALA A 368 49.29 -14.74 0.20
C ALA A 368 49.16 -15.94 -0.75
N GLY A 369 48.08 -15.98 -1.54
CA GLY A 369 47.87 -17.00 -2.58
C GLY A 369 47.79 -18.45 -2.10
N ARG A 370 48.09 -19.40 -3.02
CA ARG A 370 47.83 -20.85 -2.86
C ARG A 370 48.79 -21.58 -1.91
N ASP A 371 49.76 -20.90 -1.29
CA ASP A 371 50.68 -21.52 -0.34
C ASP A 371 50.34 -21.06 1.09
N PRO A 372 49.68 -21.91 1.91
CA PRO A 372 49.14 -21.54 3.22
C PRO A 372 50.21 -21.39 4.31
N GLY A 373 51.47 -21.18 3.94
CA GLY A 373 52.55 -20.90 4.86
C GLY A 373 52.39 -19.49 5.44
N SER A 374 51.59 -19.35 6.51
CA SER A 374 51.54 -18.12 7.31
C SER A 374 52.95 -17.83 7.81
N ALA A 375 53.61 -16.83 7.22
CA ALA A 375 54.91 -16.37 7.70
C ALA A 375 54.65 -15.44 8.90
N PRO A 376 55.08 -15.79 10.12
CA PRO A 376 54.98 -14.88 11.27
C PRO A 376 56.00 -13.74 11.18
N ASP A 377 57.10 -13.94 10.46
CA ASP A 377 58.21 -12.98 10.29
C ASP A 377 58.17 -12.34 8.91
N PHE A 378 57.18 -11.47 8.67
CA PHE A 378 57.05 -10.70 7.43
C PHE A 378 57.23 -9.21 7.70
N SER A 379 57.77 -8.48 6.72
CA SER A 379 57.94 -7.03 6.78
C SER A 379 56.86 -6.31 5.97
N TRP A 380 56.71 -5.00 6.20
CA TRP A 380 55.87 -4.14 5.35
C TRP A 380 56.20 -4.28 3.86
N ASN A 381 57.48 -4.43 3.52
CA ASN A 381 57.91 -4.57 2.13
C ASN A 381 57.38 -5.87 1.49
N ASP A 382 57.18 -6.93 2.29
CA ASP A 382 56.59 -8.19 1.82
C ASP A 382 55.09 -8.04 1.56
N LEU A 383 54.37 -7.32 2.43
CA LEU A 383 52.96 -6.96 2.22
C LEU A 383 52.77 -6.13 0.95
N GLU A 384 53.54 -5.06 0.80
CA GLU A 384 53.43 -4.18 -0.37
C GLU A 384 53.73 -4.95 -1.67
N LYS A 385 54.75 -5.81 -1.66
CA LYS A 385 55.07 -6.67 -2.81
C LYS A 385 53.93 -7.64 -3.12
N GLY A 386 53.29 -8.22 -2.10
CA GLY A 386 52.16 -9.12 -2.26
C GLY A 386 50.93 -8.44 -2.85
N LEU A 387 50.59 -7.24 -2.36
CA LEU A 387 49.47 -6.44 -2.88
C LEU A 387 49.69 -6.04 -4.34
N ARG A 388 50.92 -5.65 -4.71
CA ARG A 388 51.28 -5.34 -6.11
C ARG A 388 51.30 -6.55 -7.02
N ALA A 389 51.34 -7.76 -6.46
CA ALA A 389 51.38 -9.01 -7.22
C ALA A 389 50.00 -9.64 -7.45
N LEU A 390 48.92 -9.04 -6.93
CA LEU A 390 47.55 -9.48 -7.19
C LEU A 390 47.25 -9.43 -8.70
N ARG A 391 46.59 -10.46 -9.22
CA ARG A 391 46.25 -10.66 -10.64
C ARG A 391 44.79 -11.07 -10.80
N GLN A 392 44.17 -10.61 -11.89
CA GLN A 392 42.75 -10.82 -12.15
C GLN A 392 42.50 -12.20 -12.78
N GLU A 393 43.52 -12.79 -13.40
CA GLU A 393 43.41 -14.08 -14.09
C GLU A 393 43.66 -15.27 -13.15
N GLU A 394 44.03 -15.00 -11.90
CA GLU A 394 44.39 -15.99 -10.89
C GLU A 394 43.58 -15.72 -9.61
N ASP A 395 43.20 -16.77 -8.88
CA ASP A 395 42.59 -16.67 -7.54
C ASP A 395 43.64 -16.22 -6.50
N SER A 396 44.11 -14.99 -6.70
CA SER A 396 45.19 -14.35 -5.98
C SER A 396 44.59 -13.38 -4.97
N TYR A 397 44.94 -13.61 -3.71
CA TYR A 397 44.48 -12.82 -2.59
C TYR A 397 45.64 -12.63 -1.61
N LEU A 398 45.55 -11.56 -0.83
CA LEU A 398 46.42 -11.32 0.31
C LEU A 398 45.56 -11.03 1.52
N VAL A 399 45.81 -11.76 2.61
CA VAL A 399 45.18 -11.56 3.92
C VAL A 399 46.23 -11.14 4.93
N LEU A 400 45.91 -10.10 5.68
CA LEU A 400 46.63 -9.68 6.88
C LEU A 400 45.68 -9.87 8.08
N GLU A 401 45.93 -10.89 8.89
CA GLU A 401 45.08 -11.28 10.02
C GLU A 401 45.75 -11.09 11.39
N GLN A 402 44.93 -10.88 12.41
CA GLN A 402 45.27 -10.88 13.82
C GLN A 402 44.32 -11.84 14.53
N ARG A 403 44.85 -12.62 15.48
CA ARG A 403 44.05 -13.47 16.37
C ARG A 403 44.44 -13.19 17.81
N ASP A 404 43.45 -13.19 18.69
CA ASP A 404 43.68 -13.03 20.12
C ASP A 404 44.53 -14.21 20.64
N PRO A 405 45.72 -13.96 21.22
CA PRO A 405 46.56 -15.00 21.79
C PRO A 405 45.87 -15.81 22.90
N GLN A 406 44.85 -15.24 23.56
CA GLN A 406 44.12 -15.85 24.66
C GLN A 406 42.82 -16.53 24.21
N ASN A 407 42.26 -16.12 23.06
CA ASN A 407 41.04 -16.70 22.51
C ASN A 407 41.07 -16.75 20.97
N PRO A 408 41.48 -17.88 20.36
CA PRO A 408 41.62 -18.00 18.91
C PRO A 408 40.33 -17.80 18.09
N GLU A 409 39.15 -17.83 18.73
CA GLU A 409 37.86 -17.52 18.08
C GLU A 409 37.66 -16.02 17.84
N ARG A 410 38.47 -15.17 18.50
CA ARG A 410 38.51 -13.74 18.26
C ARG A 410 39.57 -13.38 17.24
N PHE A 411 39.14 -12.73 16.17
CA PHE A 411 40.01 -12.38 15.07
C PHE A 411 39.61 -11.05 14.45
N TRP A 412 40.58 -10.45 13.77
CA TRP A 412 40.42 -9.31 12.90
C TRP A 412 41.29 -9.55 11.66
N PHE A 413 40.80 -9.25 10.47
CA PHE A 413 41.61 -9.31 9.26
C PHE A 413 41.25 -8.21 8.29
N ILE A 414 42.22 -7.87 7.45
CA ILE A 414 42.00 -7.14 6.21
C ILE A 414 42.51 -8.00 5.06
N GLN A 415 41.72 -8.14 4.01
CA GLN A 415 42.11 -8.88 2.82
C GLN A 415 41.87 -8.08 1.55
N SER A 416 42.59 -8.43 0.50
CA SER A 416 42.32 -7.91 -0.83
C SER A 416 42.55 -8.95 -1.90
N ALA A 417 41.65 -8.92 -2.89
CA ALA A 417 41.69 -9.68 -4.12
C ALA A 417 41.16 -8.82 -5.27
N MET A 418 41.44 -9.16 -6.52
CA MET A 418 40.82 -8.49 -7.66
C MET A 418 39.54 -9.21 -8.10
N ALA A 419 38.49 -8.43 -8.33
CA ALA A 419 37.22 -8.95 -8.81
C ALA A 419 37.36 -9.58 -10.20
N LEU A 420 36.96 -10.86 -10.30
CA LEU A 420 37.10 -11.68 -11.51
C LEU A 420 35.99 -11.37 -12.53
N GLU A 421 34.75 -11.22 -12.06
CA GLU A 421 33.55 -11.12 -12.88
C GLU A 421 32.62 -9.99 -12.40
N GLY A 422 31.66 -9.60 -13.26
CA GLY A 422 30.66 -8.57 -12.94
C GLY A 422 31.07 -7.14 -13.32
N PRO A 423 30.22 -6.15 -13.04
CA PRO A 423 30.40 -4.75 -13.45
C PRO A 423 31.63 -4.06 -12.82
N GLN A 424 32.22 -4.67 -11.79
CA GLN A 424 33.41 -4.19 -11.09
C GLN A 424 34.65 -5.06 -11.35
N ALA A 425 34.60 -5.94 -12.34
CA ALA A 425 35.75 -6.77 -12.72
C ALA A 425 36.99 -5.92 -13.01
N GLY A 426 38.13 -6.33 -12.46
CA GLY A 426 39.40 -5.61 -12.56
C GLY A 426 39.63 -4.55 -11.48
N MET A 427 38.64 -4.29 -10.60
CA MET A 427 38.84 -3.52 -9.37
C MET A 427 39.34 -4.42 -8.24
N TYR A 428 39.97 -3.82 -7.23
CA TYR A 428 40.37 -4.50 -6.01
C TYR A 428 39.21 -4.46 -5.01
N ALA A 429 38.76 -5.63 -4.57
CA ALA A 429 37.96 -5.76 -3.37
C ALA A 429 38.90 -5.64 -2.17
N VAL A 430 38.59 -4.73 -1.25
CA VAL A 430 39.24 -4.63 0.06
C VAL A 430 38.19 -4.97 1.09
N GLU A 431 38.46 -5.99 1.89
CA GLU A 431 37.52 -6.51 2.86
C GLU A 431 38.11 -6.48 4.26
N ILE A 432 37.30 -6.05 5.23
CA ILE A 432 37.64 -6.05 6.66
C ILE A 432 36.73 -7.05 7.34
N GLY A 433 37.29 -8.03 8.03
CA GLY A 433 36.52 -9.03 8.77
C GLY A 433 36.89 -9.05 10.24
N CYS A 434 35.91 -9.29 11.12
CA CYS A 434 36.18 -9.48 12.54
C CYS A 434 35.18 -10.40 13.21
N SER A 435 35.55 -11.00 14.34
CA SER A 435 34.63 -11.73 15.21
C SER A 435 33.64 -10.77 15.90
N GLY A 436 32.35 -10.89 15.63
CA GLY A 436 31.26 -10.16 16.31
C GLY A 436 30.55 -11.00 17.38
N PRO A 437 29.66 -10.39 18.19
CA PRO A 437 28.92 -11.07 19.24
C PRO A 437 27.91 -12.12 18.73
N ASP A 438 27.43 -11.95 17.49
CA ASP A 438 26.42 -12.80 16.85
C ASP A 438 27.00 -13.68 15.71
N GLY A 439 28.32 -13.60 15.47
CA GLY A 439 29.00 -14.22 14.32
C GLY A 439 30.06 -13.31 13.70
N PRO A 440 30.80 -13.79 12.68
CA PRO A 440 31.76 -12.97 11.96
C PRO A 440 31.05 -11.83 11.21
N LEU A 441 31.65 -10.64 11.23
CA LEU A 441 31.19 -9.46 10.50
C LEU A 441 32.18 -9.17 9.38
N LEU A 442 31.69 -8.75 8.23
CA LEU A 442 32.48 -8.49 7.03
C LEU A 442 32.03 -7.18 6.39
N TRP A 443 33.00 -6.37 5.98
CA TRP A 443 32.75 -5.15 5.22
C TRP A 443 33.61 -5.14 3.97
N GLU A 444 33.05 -4.66 2.87
CA GLU A 444 33.71 -4.58 1.57
C GLU A 444 33.78 -3.14 1.06
N ARG A 445 34.89 -2.82 0.40
CA ARG A 445 35.03 -1.61 -0.43
C ARG A 445 35.77 -1.94 -1.72
N MET A 446 35.20 -1.51 -2.83
CA MET A 446 35.80 -1.64 -4.15
C MET A 446 36.68 -0.43 -4.45
N VAL A 447 37.94 -0.65 -4.81
CA VAL A 447 38.89 0.39 -5.18
C VAL A 447 39.55 0.09 -6.54
N PRO A 448 39.71 1.09 -7.41
CA PRO A 448 40.24 0.87 -8.75
C PRO A 448 41.78 0.82 -8.80
N ASP A 449 42.47 1.37 -7.80
CA ASP A 449 43.93 1.49 -7.79
C ASP A 449 44.54 0.70 -6.62
N VAL A 450 45.60 -0.07 -6.91
CA VAL A 450 46.37 -0.80 -5.90
C VAL A 450 47.02 0.12 -4.88
N ARG A 451 47.27 1.39 -5.22
CA ARG A 451 47.80 2.39 -4.28
C ARG A 451 46.85 2.64 -3.12
N ASP A 452 45.55 2.68 -3.38
CA ASP A 452 44.53 2.87 -2.35
C ASP A 452 44.45 1.64 -1.44
N VAL A 453 44.61 0.43 -2.01
CA VAL A 453 44.72 -0.82 -1.24
C VAL A 453 45.95 -0.79 -0.33
N ILE A 454 47.11 -0.39 -0.87
CA ILE A 454 48.37 -0.31 -0.13
C ILE A 454 48.25 0.69 1.03
N GLU A 455 47.61 1.84 0.81
CA GLU A 455 47.37 2.83 1.88
C GLU A 455 46.54 2.24 3.02
N CYS A 456 45.46 1.51 2.70
CA CYS A 456 44.62 0.84 3.70
C CYS A 456 45.41 -0.19 4.53
N PHE A 457 46.16 -1.05 3.85
CA PHE A 457 47.00 -2.03 4.54
C PHE A 457 48.11 -1.36 5.36
N SER A 458 48.62 -0.22 4.92
CA SER A 458 49.64 0.55 5.65
C SER A 458 49.08 1.13 6.94
N ASP A 459 47.91 1.75 6.86
CA ASP A 459 47.25 2.35 8.02
C ASP A 459 46.85 1.29 9.05
N ALA A 460 46.42 0.12 8.58
CA ALA A 460 46.17 -1.03 9.43
C ALA A 460 47.47 -1.55 10.10
N TYR A 461 48.50 -1.85 9.30
CA TYR A 461 49.76 -2.42 9.78
C TYR A 461 50.51 -1.52 10.77
N TYR A 462 50.53 -0.21 10.52
CA TYR A 462 51.16 0.79 11.40
C TYR A 462 50.22 1.37 12.47
N HIS A 463 48.97 0.89 12.56
CA HIS A 463 47.94 1.38 13.50
C HIS A 463 47.71 2.91 13.44
N ARG A 464 47.72 3.49 12.24
CA ARG A 464 47.57 4.96 12.03
C ARG A 464 46.12 5.45 12.02
N GLY A 465 45.16 4.53 12.15
CA GLY A 465 43.74 4.80 12.05
C GLY A 465 43.29 4.60 10.60
N LEU A 466 42.78 3.41 10.31
CA LEU A 466 42.29 3.02 9.00
C LEU A 466 41.07 3.85 8.63
N ASP A 467 41.11 4.52 7.47
CA ASP A 467 39.92 5.19 6.92
C ASP A 467 38.90 4.16 6.41
N VAL A 468 37.87 3.97 7.21
CA VAL A 468 36.75 3.06 6.93
C VAL A 468 35.63 3.71 6.12
N SER A 469 35.83 4.94 5.64
CA SER A 469 34.87 5.62 4.79
C SER A 469 34.65 4.85 3.48
N GLY A 470 33.38 4.62 3.14
CA GLY A 470 33.00 3.90 1.91
C GLY A 470 33.03 2.37 2.00
N PHE A 471 33.39 1.79 3.15
CA PHE A 471 33.17 0.36 3.41
C PHE A 471 31.69 0.09 3.72
N GLN A 472 31.14 -0.95 3.11
CA GLN A 472 29.76 -1.39 3.29
C GLN A 472 29.75 -2.77 3.94
N GLU A 473 28.88 -2.98 4.93
CA GLU A 473 28.70 -4.30 5.56
C GLU A 473 28.04 -5.26 4.56
N ILE A 474 28.58 -6.48 4.41
CA ILE A 474 28.09 -7.50 3.46
C ILE A 474 27.60 -8.77 4.15
#